data_AF-A0A7J2HGC7-F1
#
_entry.id   AF-A0A7J2HGC7-F1
#
_cell.length_a   1.000
_cell.length_b   1.000
_cell.length_c   1.000
_cell.angle_alpha   90.00
_cell.angle_beta   90.00
_cell.angle_gamma   90.00
#
_symmetry.space_group_name_H-M   'P 1'
#
loop_
_entity.id
_entity.type
_entity.pdbx_description
1 polymer ?
#
loop_
_entity_poly.entity_id
_entity_poly.type
_entity_poly.pdbx_seq_one_letter_code
_entity_poly.pdbx_strand_id
1 'polypeptide(L)'
;MNISVHRKGKITASIRDPEVARRVLRIIFETILGRGGFTAFQYHLRRLLGRDPLEAFYERPREFYEGLEEFFGESGARVTFKVLCGKLIALSGLEELTPDKLFEILMRDEVAAREIIVEMLAEILRRGEGGVT
;
A
#
# COMPACT_ATOMS: atom_id res chain seq x y z
N MET A 1 -14.29 -8.10 27.86
CA MET A 1 -13.84 -8.49 26.51
C MET A 1 -13.92 -7.26 25.62
N ASN A 2 -12.78 -6.66 25.25
CA ASN A 2 -12.67 -5.27 24.79
C ASN A 2 -13.24 -5.04 23.37
N ILE A 3 -14.14 -4.07 23.25
CA ILE A 3 -14.76 -3.61 21.99
C ILE A 3 -13.69 -3.29 20.92
N SER A 4 -12.54 -2.74 21.33
CA SER A 4 -11.41 -2.41 20.45
C SER A 4 -10.78 -3.63 19.76
N VAL A 5 -10.71 -4.78 20.45
CA VAL A 5 -10.13 -6.02 19.89
C VAL A 5 -11.08 -6.61 18.84
N HIS A 6 -12.38 -6.58 19.11
CA HIS A 6 -13.41 -7.06 18.19
C HIS A 6 -13.49 -6.19 16.91
N ARG A 7 -13.25 -4.88 17.04
CA ARG A 7 -13.22 -3.95 15.90
C ARG A 7 -11.99 -4.13 15.01
N LYS A 8 -10.79 -4.33 15.60
CA LYS A 8 -9.56 -4.62 14.84
C LYS A 8 -9.73 -5.87 13.97
N GLY A 9 -10.27 -6.95 14.55
CA GLY A 9 -10.53 -8.19 13.82
C GLY A 9 -11.46 -8.01 12.60
N LYS A 10 -12.52 -7.20 12.73
CA LYS A 10 -13.45 -6.92 11.61
C LYS A 10 -12.82 -6.09 10.49
N ILE A 11 -12.07 -5.03 10.82
CA ILE A 11 -11.39 -4.20 9.81
C ILE A 11 -10.36 -5.02 9.05
N THR A 12 -9.49 -5.74 9.76
CA THR A 12 -8.48 -6.60 9.14
C THR A 12 -9.11 -7.67 8.24
N ALA A 13 -10.20 -8.31 8.69
CA ALA A 13 -10.92 -9.28 7.87
C ALA A 13 -11.50 -8.65 6.59
N SER A 14 -12.05 -7.43 6.68
CA SER A 14 -12.57 -6.70 5.53
C SER A 14 -11.47 -6.31 4.54
N ILE A 15 -10.30 -5.89 5.01
CA ILE A 15 -9.17 -5.52 4.14
C ILE A 15 -8.62 -6.72 3.36
N ARG A 16 -8.81 -7.95 3.85
CA ARG A 16 -8.37 -9.15 3.12
C ARG A 16 -9.11 -9.35 1.80
N ASP A 17 -10.32 -8.80 1.67
CA ASP A 17 -11.06 -8.70 0.40
C ASP A 17 -10.29 -7.77 -0.57
N PRO A 18 -9.81 -8.29 -1.72
CA PRO A 18 -9.07 -7.49 -2.69
C PRO A 18 -9.79 -6.23 -3.16
N GLU A 19 -11.12 -6.26 -3.29
CA GLU A 19 -11.88 -5.09 -3.74
C GLU A 19 -11.90 -3.99 -2.69
N VAL A 20 -11.97 -4.37 -1.41
CA VAL A 20 -11.86 -3.41 -0.29
C VAL A 20 -10.45 -2.85 -0.20
N ALA A 21 -9.42 -3.71 -0.22
CA ALA A 21 -8.02 -3.28 -0.21
C ALA A 21 -7.73 -2.29 -1.34
N ARG A 22 -8.17 -2.60 -2.57
CA ARG A 22 -8.01 -1.75 -3.75
C ARG A 22 -8.66 -0.38 -3.58
N ARG A 23 -9.87 -0.31 -3.01
CA ARG A 23 -10.54 0.98 -2.74
C ARG A 23 -9.78 1.82 -1.72
N VAL A 24 -9.29 1.20 -0.66
CA VAL A 24 -8.50 1.90 0.38
C VAL A 24 -7.16 2.37 -0.17
N LEU A 25 -6.46 1.52 -0.92
CA LEU A 25 -5.21 1.87 -1.60
C LEU A 25 -5.41 3.02 -2.58
N ARG A 26 -6.53 3.08 -3.32
CA ARG A 26 -6.85 4.22 -4.19
C ARG A 26 -6.88 5.53 -3.41
N ILE A 27 -7.62 5.57 -2.30
CA ILE A 27 -7.73 6.78 -1.46
C ILE A 27 -6.34 7.20 -0.93
N ILE A 28 -5.54 6.23 -0.49
CA ILE A 28 -4.19 6.49 0.04
C ILE A 28 -3.26 7.01 -1.07
N PHE A 29 -3.23 6.37 -2.23
CA PHE A 29 -2.35 6.77 -3.33
C PHE A 29 -2.77 8.13 -3.91
N GLU A 30 -4.06 8.41 -3.99
CA GLU A 30 -4.57 9.76 -4.33
C GLU A 30 -4.16 10.81 -3.29
N THR A 31 -4.10 10.44 -2.00
CA THR A 31 -3.61 11.32 -0.93
C THR A 31 -2.11 11.58 -1.06
N ILE A 32 -1.32 10.57 -1.43
CA ILE A 32 0.14 10.67 -1.57
C ILE A 32 0.54 11.45 -2.83
N LEU A 33 -0.09 11.17 -3.97
CA LEU A 33 0.31 11.67 -5.29
C LEU A 33 -0.55 12.85 -5.78
N GLY A 34 -1.68 13.12 -5.12
CA GLY A 34 -2.76 13.93 -5.65
C GLY A 34 -3.54 13.19 -6.75
N ARG A 35 -4.79 13.61 -7.01
CA ARG A 35 -5.67 12.96 -8.01
C ARG A 35 -5.07 12.93 -9.42
N GLY A 36 -4.46 14.02 -9.86
CA GLY A 36 -3.82 14.09 -11.18
C GLY A 36 -2.58 13.20 -11.28
N GLY A 37 -1.71 13.26 -10.27
CA GLY A 37 -0.51 12.42 -10.19
C GLY A 37 -0.85 10.93 -10.14
N PHE A 38 -1.84 10.56 -9.32
CA PHE A 38 -2.34 9.19 -9.25
C PHE A 38 -2.92 8.70 -10.57
N THR A 39 -3.68 9.55 -11.29
CA THR A 39 -4.25 9.19 -12.60
C THR A 39 -3.16 8.90 -13.63
N ALA A 40 -2.14 9.76 -13.72
CA ALA A 40 -0.99 9.54 -14.59
C ALA A 40 -0.22 8.26 -14.19
N PHE A 41 0.04 8.09 -12.89
CA PHE A 41 0.68 6.91 -12.33
C PHE A 41 -0.06 5.61 -12.68
N GLN A 42 -1.38 5.58 -12.49
CA GLN A 42 -2.22 4.44 -12.86
C GLN A 42 -2.15 4.16 -14.36
N TYR A 43 -2.27 5.19 -15.20
CA TYR A 43 -2.27 5.03 -16.64
C TYR A 43 -0.95 4.41 -17.15
N HIS A 44 0.18 4.94 -16.71
CA HIS A 44 1.49 4.45 -17.16
C HIS A 44 1.78 3.04 -16.66
N LEU A 45 1.62 2.78 -15.35
CA LEU A 45 1.91 1.45 -14.83
C LEU A 45 0.95 0.38 -15.36
N ARG A 46 -0.33 0.70 -15.57
CA ARG A 46 -1.27 -0.26 -16.14
C ARG A 46 -0.87 -0.71 -17.54
N ARG A 47 -0.25 0.18 -18.34
CA ARG A 47 0.24 -0.17 -19.67
C ARG A 47 1.45 -1.10 -19.63
N LEU A 48 2.32 -0.96 -18.63
CA LEU A 48 3.50 -1.80 -18.45
C LEU A 48 3.13 -3.16 -17.83
N LEU A 49 2.33 -3.14 -16.76
CA LEU A 49 1.94 -4.34 -16.01
C LEU A 49 0.85 -5.18 -16.69
N GLY A 50 0.08 -4.59 -17.62
CA GLY A 50 -1.10 -5.24 -18.19
C GLY A 50 -2.27 -5.47 -17.20
N ARG A 51 -2.16 -4.99 -15.95
CA ARG A 51 -3.16 -5.13 -14.88
C ARG A 51 -3.30 -3.87 -14.04
N ASP A 52 -4.26 -3.84 -13.12
CA ASP A 52 -4.46 -2.69 -12.22
C ASP A 52 -3.25 -2.54 -11.26
N PRO A 53 -2.59 -1.37 -11.21
CA PRO A 53 -1.40 -1.21 -10.37
C PRO A 53 -1.65 -1.35 -8.86
N LEU A 54 -2.86 -1.05 -8.37
CA LEU A 54 -3.18 -1.22 -6.96
C LEU A 54 -3.39 -2.69 -6.60
N GLU A 55 -3.98 -3.45 -7.51
CA GLU A 55 -4.08 -4.91 -7.42
C GLU A 55 -2.68 -5.54 -7.43
N ALA A 56 -1.81 -5.10 -8.34
CA ALA A 56 -0.41 -5.52 -8.37
C ALA A 56 0.32 -5.19 -7.06
N PHE A 57 0.19 -3.96 -6.54
CA PHE A 57 0.80 -3.60 -5.26
C PHE A 57 0.34 -4.51 -4.11
N TYR A 58 -0.94 -4.87 -4.08
CA TYR A 58 -1.53 -5.67 -3.01
C TYR A 58 -1.20 -7.16 -3.10
N GLU A 59 -1.24 -7.73 -4.30
CA GLU A 59 -1.11 -9.18 -4.52
C GLU A 59 0.29 -9.60 -4.93
N ARG A 60 0.96 -8.78 -5.76
CA ARG A 60 2.25 -9.09 -6.38
C ARG A 60 3.18 -7.87 -6.33
N PRO A 61 3.61 -7.46 -5.13
CA PRO A 61 4.37 -6.23 -4.93
C PRO A 61 5.71 -6.22 -5.70
N ARG A 62 6.29 -7.39 -5.97
CA ARG A 62 7.47 -7.50 -6.84
C ARG A 62 7.15 -7.11 -8.29
N GLU A 63 6.07 -7.63 -8.88
CA GLU A 63 5.65 -7.23 -10.23
C GLU A 63 5.34 -5.72 -10.29
N PHE A 64 4.70 -5.18 -9.25
CA PHE A 64 4.48 -3.73 -9.17
C PHE A 64 5.80 -2.94 -9.17
N TYR A 65 6.81 -3.42 -8.43
CA TYR A 65 8.12 -2.79 -8.40
C TYR A 65 8.86 -2.92 -9.73
N GLU A 66 8.79 -4.07 -10.40
CA GLU A 66 9.33 -4.27 -11.75
C GLU A 66 8.69 -3.30 -12.76
N GLY A 67 7.38 -3.05 -12.66
CA GLY A 67 6.72 -2.01 -13.47
C GLY A 67 7.21 -0.59 -13.18
N LEU A 68 7.61 -0.30 -11.94
CA LEU A 68 8.27 0.97 -11.62
C LEU A 68 9.68 1.03 -12.23
N GLU A 69 10.43 -0.08 -12.21
CA GLU A 69 11.77 -0.17 -12.81
C GLU A 69 11.72 0.04 -14.32
N GLU A 70 10.75 -0.53 -15.00
CA GLU A 70 10.56 -0.32 -16.43
C GLU A 70 10.21 1.15 -16.75
N PHE A 71 9.45 1.83 -15.89
CA PHE A 71 9.05 3.22 -16.12
C PHE A 71 10.13 4.25 -15.73
N PHE A 72 10.77 4.08 -14.58
CA PHE A 72 11.66 5.06 -13.96
C PHE A 72 13.15 4.67 -13.99
N GLY A 73 13.47 3.46 -14.46
CA GLY A 73 14.78 2.84 -14.25
C GLY A 73 14.98 2.39 -12.80
N GLU A 74 15.97 1.51 -12.57
CA GLU A 74 16.25 0.91 -11.25
C GLU A 74 16.36 1.94 -10.11
N SER A 75 17.18 2.99 -10.31
CA SER A 75 17.37 4.03 -9.30
C SER A 75 16.08 4.82 -9.01
N GLY A 76 15.33 5.16 -10.06
CA GLY A 76 14.09 5.93 -9.94
C GLY A 76 12.97 5.12 -9.29
N ALA A 77 12.88 3.83 -9.63
CA ALA A 77 11.93 2.90 -9.02
C ALA A 77 12.20 2.72 -7.53
N ARG A 78 13.45 2.46 -7.15
CA ARG A 78 13.85 2.31 -5.75
C ARG A 78 13.50 3.54 -4.92
N VAL A 79 13.78 4.74 -5.43
CA VAL A 79 13.42 5.99 -4.75
C VAL A 79 11.90 6.16 -4.65
N THR A 80 11.18 5.98 -5.76
CA THR A 80 9.72 6.14 -5.82
C THR A 80 9.03 5.17 -4.86
N PHE A 81 9.43 3.91 -4.88
CA PHE A 81 8.86 2.88 -4.03
C PHE A 81 9.12 3.14 -2.55
N LYS A 82 10.34 3.57 -2.18
CA LYS A 82 10.66 3.95 -0.79
C LYS A 82 9.87 5.18 -0.33
N VAL A 83 9.61 6.14 -1.21
CA VAL A 83 8.74 7.28 -0.88
C VAL A 83 7.31 6.82 -0.61
N LEU A 84 6.73 5.97 -1.47
CA LEU A 84 5.41 5.38 -1.24
C LEU A 84 5.36 4.61 0.09
N CYS A 85 6.36 3.76 0.35
CA CYS A 85 6.51 3.02 1.60
C CYS A 85 6.59 3.95 2.82
N GLY A 86 7.44 4.98 2.77
CA GLY A 86 7.57 5.93 3.87
C GLY A 86 6.28 6.67 4.18
N LYS A 87 5.50 7.05 3.15
CA LYS A 87 4.19 7.66 3.34
C LYS A 87 3.17 6.68 3.92
N LEU A 88 3.15 5.43 3.46
CA LEU A 88 2.29 4.39 4.03
C LEU A 88 2.58 4.14 5.51
N ILE A 89 3.86 4.04 5.89
CA ILE A 89 4.31 3.88 7.27
C ILE A 89 3.87 5.07 8.13
N ALA A 90 4.04 6.30 7.63
CA ALA A 90 3.63 7.49 8.37
C ALA A 90 2.10 7.51 8.62
N LEU A 91 1.30 7.14 7.61
CA LEU A 91 -0.15 7.05 7.73
C LEU A 91 -0.58 5.92 8.69
N SER A 92 0.09 4.76 8.66
CA SER A 92 -0.24 3.62 9.53
C SER A 92 0.20 3.83 10.98
N GLY A 93 1.29 4.55 11.22
CA GLY A 93 1.84 4.77 12.56
C GLY A 93 2.62 3.58 13.09
N LEU A 94 3.05 2.69 12.20
CA LEU A 94 3.96 1.59 12.54
C LEU A 94 5.40 2.13 12.63
N GLU A 95 5.71 2.84 13.71
CA GLU A 95 6.97 3.57 13.89
C GLU A 95 8.23 2.68 13.90
N GLU A 96 8.08 1.37 14.16
CA GLU A 96 9.19 0.41 14.13
C GLU A 96 9.61 -0.01 12.70
N LEU A 97 8.76 0.29 11.71
CA LEU A 97 8.99 -0.04 10.31
C LEU A 97 9.76 1.08 9.61
N THR A 98 10.79 0.73 8.84
CA THR A 98 11.50 1.67 7.97
C THR A 98 11.17 1.38 6.50
N PRO A 99 11.32 2.35 5.59
CA PRO A 99 11.12 2.10 4.16
C PRO A 99 12.00 0.97 3.61
N ASP A 100 13.22 0.82 4.12
CA ASP A 100 14.13 -0.27 3.74
C ASP A 100 13.63 -1.64 4.22
N LYS A 101 13.23 -1.73 5.50
CA LYS A 101 12.64 -2.97 6.04
C LYS A 101 11.37 -3.36 5.31
N LEU A 102 10.50 -2.38 5.01
CA LEU A 102 9.28 -2.64 4.26
C LEU A 102 9.59 -3.12 2.85
N PHE A 103 10.54 -2.47 2.16
CA PHE A 103 11.00 -2.91 0.85
C PHE A 103 11.48 -4.37 0.89
N GLU A 104 12.33 -4.73 1.85
CA GLU A 104 12.81 -6.10 2.02
C GLU A 104 11.67 -7.10 2.23
N ILE A 105 10.69 -6.78 3.08
CA ILE A 105 9.52 -7.64 3.31
C ILE A 105 8.72 -7.82 2.01
N LEU A 106 8.41 -6.71 1.33
CA LEU A 106 7.60 -6.71 0.11
C LEU A 106 8.29 -7.46 -1.04
N MET A 107 9.62 -7.45 -1.10
CA MET A 107 10.38 -8.14 -2.13
C MET A 107 10.66 -9.60 -1.82
N ARG A 108 10.56 -10.05 -0.57
CA ARG A 108 11.00 -11.40 -0.17
C ARG A 108 9.94 -12.47 -0.38
N ASP A 109 8.73 -12.23 0.11
CA ASP A 109 7.68 -13.24 0.21
C ASP A 109 6.29 -12.61 0.09
N GLU A 110 5.47 -13.09 -0.83
CA GLU A 110 4.15 -12.51 -1.11
C GLU A 110 3.19 -12.64 0.08
N VAL A 111 3.31 -13.70 0.88
CA VAL A 111 2.46 -13.90 2.07
C VAL A 111 2.80 -12.85 3.13
N ALA A 112 4.07 -12.71 3.49
CA ALA A 112 4.56 -11.71 4.42
C ALA A 112 4.26 -10.28 3.92
N ALA A 113 4.40 -10.05 2.62
CA ALA A 113 4.06 -8.79 1.99
C ALA A 113 2.58 -8.45 2.13
N ARG A 114 1.70 -9.42 1.87
CA ARG A 114 0.26 -9.24 2.03
C ARG A 114 -0.12 -8.98 3.47
N GLU A 115 0.46 -9.71 4.42
CA GLU A 115 0.20 -9.52 5.85
C GLU A 115 0.58 -8.10 6.30
N ILE A 116 1.76 -7.60 5.92
CA ILE A 116 2.18 -6.24 6.31
C ILE A 116 1.34 -5.16 5.61
N ILE A 117 0.94 -5.36 4.34
CA ILE A 117 0.03 -4.42 3.66
C ILE A 117 -1.33 -4.39 4.36
N VAL A 118 -1.91 -5.55 4.65
CA VAL A 118 -3.20 -5.65 5.36
C VAL A 118 -3.13 -4.96 6.72
N GLU A 119 -2.05 -5.18 7.48
CA GLU A 119 -1.82 -4.50 8.75
C GLU A 119 -1.76 -2.98 8.57
N MET A 120 -0.92 -2.47 7.67
CA MET A 120 -0.81 -1.03 7.41
C MET A 120 -2.16 -0.41 7.03
N LEU A 121 -2.91 -1.02 6.10
CA LEU A 121 -4.21 -0.50 5.68
C LEU A 121 -5.23 -0.49 6.82
N ALA A 122 -5.24 -1.53 7.66
CA ALA A 122 -6.12 -1.59 8.82
C ALA A 122 -5.77 -0.54 9.88
N GLU A 123 -4.48 -0.29 10.11
CA GLU A 123 -3.99 0.78 11.00
C GLU A 123 -4.40 2.16 10.47
N ILE A 124 -4.24 2.42 9.17
CA ILE A 124 -4.65 3.67 8.52
C ILE A 124 -6.15 3.93 8.70
N LEU A 125 -6.99 2.93 8.43
CA LEU A 125 -8.44 3.08 8.55
C LEU A 125 -8.88 3.39 9.99
N ARG A 126 -8.30 2.71 10.98
CA ARG A 126 -8.61 3.02 12.38
C ARG A 126 -8.23 4.45 12.74
N ARG A 127 -7.08 4.92 12.27
CA ARG A 127 -6.61 6.28 12.57
C ARG A 127 -7.46 7.33 11.87
N GLY A 128 -7.91 7.05 10.65
CA GLY A 128 -8.87 7.89 9.92
C GLY A 128 -10.25 7.96 10.59
N GLU A 129 -10.75 6.86 11.16
CA GLU A 129 -12.00 6.84 11.93
C GLU A 129 -11.90 7.54 13.29
N GLY A 130 -10.68 7.73 13.83
CA GLY A 130 -10.41 8.49 15.05
C GLY A 130 -10.27 10.00 14.84
N GLY A 131 -10.28 10.47 13.58
CA GLY A 131 -10.14 11.86 13.18
C GLY A 131 -11.47 12.58 12.88
N VAL A 132 -12.53 12.26 13.62
CA VAL A 132 -13.78 13.03 13.63
C VAL A 132 -14.09 13.45 15.06
N THR A 133 -13.42 14.53 15.48
CA THR A 133 -13.91 15.77 16.13
C THR A 133 -12.70 16.57 16.60
#